data_AF-A0A0A1WF49-F1
#
_entry.id   AF-A0A0A1WF49-F1
#
_cell.length_a   1.000
_cell.length_b   1.000
_cell.length_c   1.000
_cell.angle_alpha   90.00
_cell.angle_beta   90.00
_cell.angle_gamma   90.00
#
_symmetry.space_group_name_H-M   'P 1'
#
loop_
_entity.id
_entity.type
_entity.pdbx_description
1 polymer ?
#
loop_
_entity_poly.entity_id
_entity_poly.type
_entity_poly.pdbx_seq_one_letter_code
_entity_poly.pdbx_strand_id
1 'polypeptide(L)'
;SQVRVFTLQSLISYSVCLKSLRMAHRLIFLSILCGQLLYTVNCSSPIQSSPNVAPFLTYLCDDDLLKSAVNKVEQLSLKLENYNLRMQSELMAMKEQLLREQKTNQELFELKITATIRTLIEQSMKLYSIKEENKNLEAAHPVIKKSSSCTEAMRQANGKYAASGVYEIHLPDFINSPFSVYCLRDPNDGEPWTIIQRRQSNV
;
A
#
# COMPACT_ATOMS: atom_id res chain seq x y z
N SER A 1 57.11 29.45 34.93
CA SER A 1 55.90 28.63 34.91
C SER A 1 56.09 27.40 34.04
N GLN A 2 55.63 26.29 34.59
CA GLN A 2 55.74 24.87 34.21
C GLN A 2 55.77 24.55 32.70
N VAL A 3 56.86 23.93 32.24
CA VAL A 3 56.91 23.15 30.99
C VAL A 3 56.16 21.83 31.26
N ARG A 4 55.06 21.59 30.54
CA ARG A 4 54.41 20.26 30.51
C ARG A 4 54.61 19.65 29.13
N VAL A 5 55.43 18.62 29.10
CA VAL A 5 55.52 17.67 27.99
C VAL A 5 54.31 16.75 28.08
N PHE A 6 53.41 16.82 27.10
CA PHE A 6 52.39 15.79 26.89
C PHE A 6 52.84 14.91 25.72
N THR A 7 53.27 13.70 26.06
CA THR A 7 53.37 12.56 25.15
C THR A 7 52.00 11.90 25.05
N LEU A 8 51.37 11.88 23.87
CA LEU A 8 50.88 10.65 23.21
C LEU A 8 50.15 10.97 21.88
N GLN A 9 50.30 10.02 20.97
CA GLN A 9 49.53 9.76 19.75
C GLN A 9 49.83 10.57 18.48
N SER A 10 50.52 9.85 17.58
CA SER A 10 50.61 9.99 16.13
C SER A 10 49.45 10.77 15.49
N LEU A 11 49.63 12.08 15.33
CA LEU A 11 48.85 12.92 14.44
C LEU A 11 49.81 13.47 13.39
N ILE A 12 49.72 12.95 12.17
CA ILE A 12 50.45 13.49 11.02
C ILE A 12 49.84 14.88 10.75
N SER A 13 50.53 15.91 11.22
CA SER A 13 50.14 17.30 11.04
C SER A 13 50.84 17.83 9.79
N TYR A 14 50.08 18.10 8.73
CA TYR A 14 50.60 18.73 7.52
C TYR A 14 50.55 20.26 7.67
N SER A 15 51.69 20.93 7.57
CA SER A 15 51.80 22.39 7.52
C SER A 15 51.88 22.84 6.06
N VAL A 16 51.06 23.82 5.65
CA VAL A 16 51.12 24.42 4.31
C VAL A 16 51.52 25.90 4.44
N CYS A 17 52.61 26.29 3.77
CA CYS A 17 53.10 27.66 3.77
C CYS A 17 52.80 28.30 2.41
N LEU A 18 51.78 29.16 2.33
CA LEU A 18 51.51 29.95 1.12
C LEU A 18 52.42 31.18 1.06
N LYS A 19 53.23 31.28 0.02
CA LYS A 19 54.01 32.50 -0.29
C LYS A 19 53.15 33.42 -1.15
N SER A 20 52.46 34.38 -0.53
CA SER A 20 51.84 35.49 -1.26
C SER A 20 52.94 36.43 -1.77
N LEU A 21 52.87 36.80 -3.05
CA LEU A 21 53.78 37.73 -3.73
C LEU A 21 53.54 39.19 -3.25
N ARG A 22 53.68 39.43 -1.95
CA ARG A 22 53.86 40.73 -1.26
C ARG A 22 53.98 40.48 0.25
N MET A 23 55.21 40.52 0.75
CA MET A 23 55.62 40.83 2.14
C MET A 23 54.64 40.47 3.27
N ALA A 24 54.14 39.23 3.34
CA ALA A 24 53.49 38.70 4.54
C ALA A 24 53.54 37.16 4.51
N HIS A 25 54.48 36.56 5.24
CA HIS A 25 54.54 35.11 5.43
C HIS A 25 53.49 34.71 6.47
N ARG A 26 52.42 34.05 6.02
CA ARG A 26 51.41 33.43 6.89
C ARG A 26 51.48 31.92 6.75
N LEU A 27 51.70 31.24 7.88
CA LEU A 27 51.63 29.78 7.98
C LEU A 27 50.20 29.37 8.31
N ILE A 28 49.65 28.45 7.53
CA ILE A 28 48.29 27.92 7.70
C ILE A 28 48.39 26.42 7.99
N PHE A 29 47.87 26.00 9.14
CA PHE A 29 47.71 24.59 9.47
C PHE A 29 46.29 24.14 9.15
N LEU A 30 46.17 23.19 8.21
CA LEU A 30 44.90 22.56 7.82
C LEU A 30 44.96 21.08 8.22
N SER A 31 44.17 20.71 9.23
CA SER A 31 43.97 19.29 9.57
C SER A 31 42.88 18.72 8.65
N ILE A 32 43.22 17.67 7.89
CA ILE A 32 42.35 17.05 6.88
C ILE A 32 41.15 16.32 7.51
N LEU A 33 41.18 16.04 8.82
CA LEU A 33 40.14 15.27 9.50
C LEU A 33 38.88 16.07 9.90
N CYS A 34 38.95 17.41 9.96
CA CYS A 34 37.80 18.22 10.43
C CYS A 34 37.45 19.46 9.59
N GLY A 35 38.12 19.73 8.47
CA GLY A 35 37.74 20.82 7.56
C GLY A 35 37.70 22.23 8.18
N GLN A 36 38.29 22.43 9.37
CA GLN A 36 38.34 23.72 10.06
C GLN A 36 39.78 24.23 10.19
N LEU A 37 39.94 25.54 9.95
CA LEU A 37 41.19 26.27 10.00
C LEU A 37 41.55 26.54 11.48
N LEU A 38 42.54 25.85 12.02
CA LEU A 38 42.76 25.84 13.48
C LEU A 38 43.58 27.02 14.00
N TYR A 39 44.48 27.65 13.22
CA TYR A 39 45.17 28.88 13.62
C TYR A 39 45.98 29.52 12.47
N THR A 40 46.16 30.85 12.49
CA THR A 40 47.09 31.57 11.59
C THR A 40 48.19 32.25 12.41
N VAL A 41 49.46 31.89 12.20
CA VAL A 41 50.61 32.59 12.80
C VAL A 41 51.19 33.58 11.79
N ASN A 42 51.45 34.81 12.21
CA ASN A 42 52.22 35.79 11.43
C ASN A 42 53.72 35.57 11.69
N CYS A 43 54.49 35.21 10.66
CA CYS A 43 55.93 34.99 10.80
C CYS A 43 56.69 36.31 10.57
N SER A 44 57.30 36.85 11.63
CA SER A 44 58.05 38.13 11.59
C SER A 44 59.56 37.98 11.36
N SER A 45 60.07 36.80 11.01
CA SER A 45 61.49 36.60 10.67
C SER A 45 61.69 35.55 9.57
N PRO A 46 62.72 35.72 8.70
CA PRO A 46 63.01 34.76 7.64
C PRO A 46 63.52 33.44 8.24
N ILE A 47 62.85 32.34 7.91
CA ILE A 47 63.24 31.00 8.33
C ILE A 47 64.47 30.59 7.50
N GLN A 48 65.65 30.56 8.13
CA GLN A 48 66.82 29.96 7.51
C GLN A 48 66.64 28.43 7.48
N SER A 49 66.65 27.85 6.29
CA SER A 49 66.64 26.40 6.11
C SER A 49 68.00 25.82 6.48
N SER A 50 68.04 24.97 7.52
CA SER A 50 69.18 24.10 7.80
C SER A 50 69.40 23.13 6.62
N PRO A 51 70.64 22.79 6.24
CA PRO A 51 70.91 21.88 5.13
C PRO A 51 70.46 20.43 5.36
N ASN A 52 69.94 20.09 6.54
CA ASN A 52 69.39 18.77 6.87
C ASN A 52 67.86 18.68 6.73
N VAL A 53 67.27 19.26 5.69
CA VAL A 53 65.84 19.00 5.39
C VAL A 53 65.75 17.61 4.75
N ALA A 54 65.10 16.69 5.45
CA ALA A 54 64.90 15.35 4.98
C ALA A 54 64.05 15.32 3.69
N PRO A 55 64.22 14.30 2.81
CA PRO A 55 63.81 14.34 1.40
C PRO A 55 62.29 14.37 1.17
N PHE A 56 61.49 14.32 2.23
CA PHE A 56 60.05 14.14 2.18
C PHE A 56 59.26 15.45 2.14
N LEU A 57 59.92 16.61 2.18
CA LEU A 57 59.24 17.89 1.97
C LEU A 57 59.19 18.24 0.47
N THR A 58 58.46 17.42 -0.31
CA THR A 58 58.07 17.80 -1.67
C THR A 58 57.17 19.02 -1.62
N TYR A 59 57.71 20.14 -2.09
CA TYR A 59 57.00 21.39 -2.33
C TYR A 59 55.83 21.12 -3.29
N LEU A 60 54.61 20.97 -2.77
CA LEU A 60 53.38 20.93 -3.57
C LEU A 60 52.98 22.37 -3.95
N CYS A 61 53.81 23.02 -4.77
CA CYS A 61 53.47 24.29 -5.41
C CYS A 61 53.66 24.16 -6.91
N ASP A 62 53.12 23.09 -7.49
CA ASP A 62 52.97 22.99 -8.94
C ASP A 62 51.58 23.53 -9.26
N ASP A 63 51.49 24.87 -9.43
CA ASP A 63 50.24 25.60 -9.66
C ASP A 63 49.47 25.05 -10.87
N ASP A 64 50.18 24.46 -11.84
CA ASP A 64 49.61 23.80 -13.01
C ASP A 64 48.86 22.51 -12.65
N LEU A 65 49.38 21.72 -11.70
CA LEU A 65 48.71 20.51 -11.22
C LEU A 65 47.44 20.86 -10.44
N LEU A 66 47.50 21.88 -9.58
CA LEU A 66 46.33 22.35 -8.84
C LEU A 66 45.25 22.91 -9.79
N LYS A 67 45.65 23.73 -10.76
CA LYS A 67 44.76 24.28 -11.78
C LYS A 67 44.13 23.19 -12.63
N SER A 68 44.91 22.17 -13.01
CA SER A 68 44.42 20.99 -13.73
C SER A 68 43.41 20.20 -12.90
N ALA A 69 43.67 20.00 -11.61
CA ALA A 69 42.76 19.32 -10.69
C ALA A 69 41.45 20.10 -10.53
N VAL A 70 41.50 21.42 -10.31
CA VAL A 70 40.32 22.28 -10.21
C VAL A 70 39.47 22.21 -11.48
N ASN A 71 40.10 22.32 -12.66
CA ASN A 71 39.39 22.23 -13.95
C ASN A 71 38.71 20.86 -14.15
N LYS A 72 39.36 19.77 -13.73
CA LYS A 72 38.75 18.43 -13.77
C LYS A 72 37.58 18.30 -12.81
N VAL A 73 37.67 18.88 -11.61
CA VAL A 73 36.56 18.88 -10.64
C VAL A 73 35.38 19.69 -11.18
N GLU A 74 35.62 20.84 -11.79
CA GLU A 74 34.57 21.65 -12.41
C GLU A 74 33.89 20.90 -13.58
N GLN A 75 34.67 20.23 -14.42
CA GLN A 75 34.14 19.38 -15.48
C GLN A 75 33.27 18.23 -14.93
N LEU A 76 33.69 17.59 -13.84
CA LEU A 76 32.91 16.54 -13.19
C LEU A 76 31.62 17.09 -12.56
N SER A 77 31.69 18.28 -11.96
CA SER A 77 30.51 18.97 -11.43
C SER A 77 29.47 19.21 -12.52
N LEU A 78 29.89 19.72 -13.68
CA LEU A 78 29.02 19.95 -14.83
C LEU A 78 28.41 18.64 -15.38
N LYS A 79 29.21 17.57 -15.46
CA LYS A 79 28.70 16.25 -15.86
C LYS A 79 27.64 15.74 -14.89
N LEU A 80 27.90 15.86 -13.59
CA LEU A 80 26.98 15.42 -12.55
C LEU A 80 25.65 16.20 -12.63
N GLU A 81 25.72 17.51 -12.82
CA GLU A 81 24.52 18.35 -12.98
C GLU A 81 23.72 17.97 -14.23
N ASN A 82 24.40 17.73 -15.36
CA ASN A 82 23.75 17.28 -16.59
C ASN A 82 23.04 15.92 -16.41
N TYR A 83 23.71 14.95 -15.77
CA TYR A 83 23.08 13.65 -15.45
C TYR A 83 21.89 13.81 -14.51
N ASN A 84 21.99 14.67 -13.50
CA ASN A 84 20.88 14.93 -12.57
C ASN A 84 19.68 15.54 -13.29
N LEU A 85 19.90 16.52 -14.17
CA LEU A 85 18.84 17.12 -14.99
C LEU A 85 18.20 16.09 -15.92
N ARG A 86 19.00 15.25 -16.58
CA ARG A 86 18.49 14.16 -17.44
C ARG A 86 17.62 13.19 -16.63
N MET A 87 18.11 12.69 -15.50
CA MET A 87 17.33 11.76 -14.66
C MET A 87 16.04 12.39 -14.14
N GLN A 88 16.08 13.67 -13.75
CA GLN A 88 14.86 14.38 -13.35
C GLN A 88 13.86 14.48 -14.50
N SER A 89 14.32 14.77 -15.72
CA SER A 89 13.44 14.84 -16.90
C SER A 89 12.80 13.49 -17.24
N GLU A 90 13.57 12.40 -17.18
CA GLU A 90 13.08 11.04 -17.42
C GLU A 90 12.08 10.61 -16.32
N LEU A 91 12.38 10.93 -15.06
CA LEU A 91 11.50 10.66 -13.93
C LEU A 91 10.17 11.40 -14.08
N MET A 92 10.20 12.66 -14.49
CA MET A 92 8.99 13.46 -14.73
C MET A 92 8.17 12.88 -15.88
N ALA A 93 8.81 12.47 -16.97
CA ALA A 93 8.13 11.82 -18.10
C ALA A 93 7.45 10.52 -17.69
N MET A 94 8.15 9.65 -16.93
CA MET A 94 7.58 8.41 -16.41
C MET A 94 6.43 8.67 -15.44
N LYS A 95 6.57 9.67 -14.55
CA LYS A 95 5.51 10.06 -13.63
C LYS A 95 4.26 10.52 -14.36
N GLU A 96 4.41 11.34 -15.40
CA GLU A 96 3.28 11.79 -16.21
C GLU A 96 2.61 10.64 -16.96
N GLN A 97 3.40 9.71 -17.52
CA GLN A 97 2.85 8.53 -18.17
C GLN A 97 2.04 7.68 -17.19
N LEU A 98 2.61 7.37 -16.02
CA LEU A 98 1.93 6.58 -14.99
C LEU A 98 0.65 7.27 -14.51
N LEU A 99 0.67 8.59 -14.34
CA LEU A 99 -0.51 9.36 -13.96
C LEU A 99 -1.61 9.30 -15.02
N ARG A 100 -1.25 9.38 -16.31
CA ARG A 100 -2.21 9.23 -17.41
C ARG A 100 -2.83 7.83 -17.42
N GLU A 101 -2.01 6.79 -17.31
CA GLU A 101 -2.49 5.40 -17.26
C GLU A 101 -3.42 5.17 -16.07
N GLN A 102 -3.04 5.65 -14.88
CA GLN A 102 -3.87 5.55 -13.67
C GLN A 102 -5.22 6.27 -13.84
N LYS A 103 -5.23 7.46 -14.44
CA LYS A 103 -6.46 8.20 -14.75
C LYS A 103 -7.35 7.42 -15.73
N THR A 104 -6.80 6.90 -16.81
CA THR A 104 -7.58 6.11 -17.79
C THR A 104 -8.13 4.81 -17.19
N ASN A 105 -7.35 4.14 -16.33
CA ASN A 105 -7.80 2.94 -15.63
C ASN A 105 -8.92 3.25 -14.64
N GLN A 106 -8.85 4.40 -13.95
CA GLN A 106 -9.94 4.86 -13.09
C GLN A 106 -11.22 5.11 -13.90
N GLU A 107 -11.14 5.86 -15.00
CA GLU A 107 -12.29 6.16 -15.85
C GLU A 107 -12.92 4.89 -16.45
N LEU A 108 -12.07 3.94 -16.89
CA LEU A 108 -12.53 2.63 -17.38
C LEU A 108 -13.24 1.83 -16.29
N PHE A 109 -12.73 1.86 -15.06
CA PHE A 109 -13.33 1.19 -13.92
C PHE A 109 -14.70 1.77 -13.57
N GLU A 110 -14.81 3.10 -13.53
CA GLU A 110 -16.09 3.80 -13.31
C GLU A 110 -17.13 3.43 -14.38
N LEU A 111 -16.71 3.39 -15.66
CA LEU A 111 -17.59 3.04 -16.76
C LEU A 111 -18.06 1.57 -16.65
N LYS A 112 -17.17 0.66 -16.27
CA LYS A 112 -17.48 -0.76 -16.06
C LYS A 112 -18.43 -0.98 -14.88
N ILE A 113 -18.23 -0.28 -13.76
CA ILE A 113 -19.15 -0.31 -12.63
C ILE A 113 -20.52 0.20 -13.05
N THR A 114 -20.57 1.36 -13.70
CA THR A 114 -21.83 2.00 -14.12
C THR A 114 -22.62 1.09 -15.06
N ALA A 115 -21.94 0.45 -16.02
CA ALA A 115 -22.56 -0.53 -16.92
C ALA A 115 -23.12 -1.74 -16.15
N THR A 116 -22.33 -2.30 -15.22
CA THR A 116 -22.76 -3.45 -14.41
C THR A 116 -23.98 -3.10 -13.56
N ILE A 117 -23.97 -1.95 -12.89
CA ILE A 117 -25.11 -1.48 -12.09
C ILE A 117 -26.36 -1.31 -12.95
N ARG A 118 -26.23 -0.71 -14.16
CA ARG A 118 -27.36 -0.58 -15.09
C ARG A 118 -27.95 -1.94 -15.44
N THR A 119 -27.11 -2.93 -15.77
CA THR A 119 -27.60 -4.27 -16.10
C THR A 119 -28.31 -4.95 -14.92
N LEU A 120 -27.82 -4.76 -13.69
CA LEU A 120 -28.45 -5.30 -12.49
C LEU A 120 -29.81 -4.63 -12.21
N ILE A 121 -29.91 -3.33 -12.44
CA ILE A 121 -31.19 -2.59 -12.32
C ILE A 121 -32.19 -3.08 -13.38
N GLU A 122 -31.77 -3.28 -14.62
CA GLU A 122 -32.64 -3.84 -15.67
C GLU A 122 -33.11 -5.26 -15.34
N GLN A 123 -32.22 -6.10 -14.81
CA GLN A 123 -32.55 -7.45 -14.35
C GLN A 123 -33.52 -7.43 -13.17
N SER A 124 -33.32 -6.52 -12.20
CA SER A 124 -34.19 -6.42 -11.03
C SER A 124 -35.58 -5.88 -11.39
N MET A 125 -35.67 -4.92 -12.32
CA MET A 125 -36.95 -4.46 -12.88
C MET A 125 -37.70 -5.59 -13.59
N LYS A 126 -37.02 -6.38 -14.43
CA LYS A 126 -37.63 -7.55 -15.09
C LYS A 126 -38.16 -8.57 -14.08
N LEU A 127 -37.38 -8.87 -13.03
CA LEU A 127 -37.81 -9.77 -11.97
C LEU A 127 -39.06 -9.27 -11.25
N TYR A 128 -39.15 -7.96 -10.99
CA TYR A 128 -40.32 -7.34 -10.37
C TYR A 128 -41.57 -7.48 -11.25
N SER A 129 -41.45 -7.22 -12.55
CA SER A 129 -42.56 -7.38 -13.50
C SER A 129 -43.06 -8.83 -13.57
N ILE A 130 -42.15 -9.81 -13.62
CA ILE A 130 -42.52 -11.24 -13.61
C ILE A 130 -43.24 -11.61 -12.31
N LYS A 131 -42.79 -11.08 -11.16
CA LYS A 131 -43.44 -11.32 -9.87
C LYS A 131 -44.87 -10.77 -9.84
N GLU A 132 -45.11 -9.62 -10.46
CA GLU A 132 -46.44 -9.01 -10.53
C GLU A 132 -47.38 -9.78 -11.47
N GLU A 133 -46.87 -10.23 -12.63
CA GLU A 133 -47.62 -11.11 -13.55
C GLU A 133 -48.01 -12.44 -12.88
N ASN A 134 -47.12 -13.04 -12.09
CA ASN A 134 -47.41 -14.25 -11.33
C ASN A 134 -48.51 -14.03 -10.28
N LYS A 135 -48.53 -12.89 -9.56
CA LYS A 135 -49.62 -12.58 -8.61
C LYS A 135 -50.98 -12.44 -9.30
N ASN A 136 -51.00 -11.86 -10.50
CA ASN A 136 -52.23 -11.67 -11.28
C ASN A 136 -52.76 -12.99 -11.86
N LEU A 137 -51.86 -13.93 -12.20
CA LEU A 137 -52.24 -15.27 -12.62
C LEU A 137 -52.77 -16.12 -11.45
N GLU A 138 -52.20 -15.96 -10.25
CA GLU A 138 -52.64 -16.61 -9.02
C GLU A 138 -54.03 -16.11 -8.54
N ALA A 139 -54.44 -14.88 -8.91
CA ALA A 139 -55.76 -14.34 -8.59
C ALA A 139 -56.89 -14.87 -9.50
N ALA A 140 -56.58 -15.46 -10.66
CA ALA A 140 -57.56 -15.90 -11.66
C ALA A 140 -57.91 -17.40 -11.58
N HIS A 141 -57.22 -18.18 -10.75
CA HIS A 141 -57.53 -19.58 -10.46
C HIS A 141 -57.85 -19.70 -8.96
N PRO A 142 -58.82 -20.53 -8.54
CA PRO A 142 -59.07 -20.75 -7.12
C PRO A 142 -57.79 -21.33 -6.53
N VAL A 143 -57.09 -20.48 -5.77
CA VAL A 143 -55.80 -20.78 -5.16
C VAL A 143 -55.96 -22.04 -4.33
N ILE A 144 -55.45 -23.17 -4.85
CA ILE A 144 -55.08 -24.30 -4.01
C ILE A 144 -53.93 -23.76 -3.19
N LYS A 145 -54.25 -23.19 -2.02
CA LYS A 145 -53.29 -22.61 -1.09
C LYS A 145 -52.27 -23.69 -0.78
N LYS A 146 -51.05 -23.55 -1.31
CA LYS A 146 -49.95 -24.47 -1.05
C LYS A 146 -49.70 -24.43 0.46
N SER A 147 -50.00 -25.52 1.15
CA SER A 147 -49.87 -25.61 2.60
C SER A 147 -48.41 -25.45 3.00
N SER A 148 -48.14 -24.50 3.87
CA SER A 148 -46.78 -24.20 4.35
C SER A 148 -46.44 -24.93 5.66
N SER A 149 -47.46 -25.52 6.30
CA SER A 149 -47.34 -26.21 7.58
C SER A 149 -48.29 -27.40 7.67
N CYS A 150 -48.02 -28.32 8.61
CA CYS A 150 -48.91 -29.43 8.94
C CYS A 150 -50.31 -28.96 9.39
N THR A 151 -50.40 -27.83 10.09
CA THR A 151 -51.67 -27.23 10.51
C THR A 151 -52.54 -26.86 9.30
N GLU A 152 -51.94 -26.33 8.25
CA GLU A 152 -52.66 -26.01 7.02
C GLU A 152 -52.94 -27.28 6.19
N ALA A 153 -51.96 -28.17 6.05
CA ALA A 153 -52.07 -29.38 5.24
C ALA A 153 -53.12 -30.37 5.77
N MET A 154 -53.28 -30.44 7.10
CA MET A 154 -54.24 -31.35 7.74
C MET A 154 -55.63 -30.74 7.94
N ARG A 155 -55.82 -29.45 7.68
CA ARG A 155 -57.08 -28.75 7.94
C ARG A 155 -58.17 -29.20 6.98
N GLN A 156 -59.26 -29.73 7.52
CA GLN A 156 -60.43 -30.14 6.75
C GLN A 156 -61.51 -29.04 6.75
N ALA A 157 -62.43 -29.09 5.79
CA ALA A 157 -63.53 -28.12 5.65
C ALA A 157 -64.46 -28.06 6.87
N ASN A 158 -64.52 -29.13 7.66
CA ASN A 158 -65.29 -29.23 8.91
C ASN A 158 -64.57 -28.60 10.13
N GLY A 159 -63.40 -27.98 9.93
CA GLY A 159 -62.59 -27.37 10.99
C GLY A 159 -61.75 -28.38 11.80
N LYS A 160 -61.85 -29.69 11.52
CA LYS A 160 -61.05 -30.73 12.17
C LYS A 160 -59.76 -31.02 11.38
N TYR A 161 -58.84 -31.70 12.05
CA TYR A 161 -57.60 -32.17 11.43
C TYR A 161 -57.73 -33.62 10.94
N ALA A 162 -57.13 -33.90 9.79
CA ALA A 162 -57.01 -35.23 9.19
C ALA A 162 -56.17 -36.20 10.07
N ALA A 163 -56.04 -37.45 9.64
CA ALA A 163 -55.25 -38.46 10.36
C ALA A 163 -53.74 -38.17 10.28
N SER A 164 -52.99 -38.57 11.30
CA SER A 164 -51.52 -38.49 11.27
C SER A 164 -50.94 -39.27 10.09
N GLY A 165 -49.96 -38.71 9.39
CA GLY A 165 -49.42 -39.31 8.17
C GLY A 165 -48.37 -38.43 7.49
N VAL A 166 -48.00 -38.81 6.26
CA VAL A 166 -47.08 -38.02 5.44
C VAL A 166 -47.87 -37.01 4.60
N TYR A 167 -47.49 -35.75 4.68
CA TYR A 167 -48.09 -34.63 3.97
C TYR A 167 -47.04 -33.84 3.20
N GLU A 168 -47.46 -33.16 2.14
CA GLU A 168 -46.61 -32.24 1.39
C GLU A 168 -46.78 -30.81 1.92
N ILE A 169 -45.65 -30.17 2.24
CA ILE A 169 -45.61 -28.76 2.62
C ILE A 169 -44.67 -27.98 1.68
N HIS A 170 -44.95 -26.70 1.52
CA HIS A 170 -44.16 -25.78 0.69
C HIS A 170 -43.50 -24.73 1.58
N LEU A 171 -42.17 -24.70 1.61
CA LEU A 171 -41.42 -23.71 2.40
C LEU A 171 -41.28 -22.40 1.61
N PRO A 172 -41.42 -21.23 2.25
CA PRO A 172 -41.26 -19.95 1.57
C PRO A 172 -39.85 -19.71 1.00
N ASP A 173 -39.83 -18.89 -0.05
CA ASP A 173 -38.73 -18.03 -0.51
C ASP A 173 -37.46 -18.62 -1.15
N PHE A 174 -37.13 -19.90 -1.00
CA PHE A 174 -35.87 -20.41 -1.58
C PHE A 174 -35.94 -21.74 -2.31
N ILE A 175 -37.01 -22.53 -2.13
CA ILE A 175 -37.10 -23.89 -2.68
C ILE A 175 -38.50 -24.10 -3.25
N ASN A 176 -38.60 -24.16 -4.58
CA ASN A 176 -39.88 -24.36 -5.29
C ASN A 176 -40.39 -25.81 -5.27
N SER A 177 -39.67 -26.75 -4.65
CA SER A 177 -40.07 -28.15 -4.54
C SER A 177 -40.82 -28.42 -3.23
N PRO A 178 -41.87 -29.26 -3.24
CA PRO A 178 -42.57 -29.68 -2.03
C PRO A 178 -41.68 -30.56 -1.14
N PHE A 179 -41.92 -30.49 0.16
CA PHE A 179 -41.27 -31.32 1.17
C PHE A 179 -42.29 -32.31 1.74
N SER A 180 -41.97 -33.61 1.72
CA SER A 180 -42.75 -34.63 2.40
C SER A 180 -42.36 -34.68 3.87
N VAL A 181 -43.29 -34.34 4.77
CA VAL A 181 -43.08 -34.34 6.22
C VAL A 181 -44.12 -35.23 6.89
N TYR A 182 -43.77 -35.81 8.04
CA TYR A 182 -44.74 -36.53 8.85
C TYR A 182 -45.46 -35.55 9.78
N CYS A 183 -46.78 -35.42 9.61
CA CYS A 183 -47.63 -34.62 10.47
C CYS A 183 -48.34 -35.50 11.49
N LEU A 184 -48.25 -35.12 12.76
CA LEU A 184 -48.87 -35.83 13.88
C LEU A 184 -50.06 -35.01 14.39
N ARG A 185 -51.25 -35.59 14.36
CA ARG A 185 -52.43 -35.00 15.00
C ARG A 185 -52.25 -34.95 16.52
N ASP A 186 -52.57 -33.81 17.12
CA ASP A 186 -52.58 -33.65 18.58
C ASP A 186 -53.72 -34.52 19.18
N PRO A 187 -53.42 -35.38 20.18
CA PRO A 187 -54.42 -36.17 20.89
C PRO A 187 -55.52 -35.34 21.57
N ASN A 188 -55.27 -34.07 21.89
CA ASN A 188 -56.20 -33.15 22.53
C ASN A 188 -56.96 -32.27 21.53
N ASP A 189 -56.98 -32.64 20.25
CA ASP A 189 -57.56 -31.85 19.14
C ASP A 189 -56.96 -30.44 18.99
N GLY A 190 -55.72 -30.25 19.49
CA GLY A 190 -54.89 -29.08 19.24
C GLY A 190 -54.31 -29.03 17.81
N GLU A 191 -53.45 -28.05 17.56
CA GLU A 191 -52.78 -27.92 16.27
C GLU A 191 -51.83 -29.11 16.00
N PRO A 192 -51.85 -29.71 14.80
CA PRO A 192 -50.96 -30.81 14.46
C PRO A 192 -49.49 -30.41 14.48
N TRP A 193 -48.62 -31.37 14.81
CA TRP A 193 -47.18 -31.16 14.89
C TRP A 193 -46.45 -31.66 13.65
N THR A 194 -45.50 -30.86 13.16
CA THR A 194 -44.52 -31.31 12.17
C THR A 194 -43.40 -32.07 12.86
N ILE A 195 -43.25 -33.35 12.56
CA ILE A 195 -42.19 -34.17 13.16
C ILE A 195 -40.89 -33.98 12.38
N ILE A 196 -39.92 -33.30 13.00
CA ILE A 196 -38.57 -33.09 12.44
C ILE A 196 -37.59 -34.21 12.82
N GLN A 197 -37.86 -34.93 13.90
CA GLN A 197 -37.02 -36.02 14.38
C GLN A 197 -37.86 -37.02 15.18
N ARG A 198 -37.65 -38.32 14.93
CA ARG A 198 -38.24 -39.41 15.70
C ARG A 198 -37.18 -40.47 15.96
N ARG A 199 -37.04 -40.92 17.21
CA ARG A 199 -36.28 -42.14 17.54
C ARG A 199 -37.28 -43.27 17.71
N GLN A 200 -37.16 -44.31 16.91
CA GLN A 200 -37.86 -45.56 17.15
C GLN A 200 -36.82 -46.53 17.70
N SER A 201 -37.14 -47.17 18.82
CA SER A 201 -36.38 -48.34 19.25
C SER A 201 -36.67 -49.44 18.25
N ASN A 202 -35.64 -49.98 17.61
CA ASN A 202 -35.76 -51.27 16.93
C ASN A 202 -35.94 -52.31 18.04
N VAL A 203 -37.17 -52.79 18.19
CA VAL A 203 -37.44 -54.01 18.95
C VAL A 203 -36.93 -55.19 18.15
#